data_AF-A0A2E8VQY3-F1
#
_entry.id   AF-A0A2E8VQY3-F1
#
_cell.length_a   1.000
_cell.length_b   1.000
_cell.length_c   1.000
_cell.angle_alpha   90.00
_cell.angle_beta   90.00
_cell.angle_gamma   90.00
#
_symmetry.space_group_name_H-M   'P 1'
#
loop_
_entity.id
_entity.type
_entity.pdbx_description
1 polymer ?
#
loop_
_entity_poly.entity_id
_entity_poly.type
_entity_poly.pdbx_seq_one_letter_code
_entity_poly.pdbx_strand_id
1 'polypeptide(L)'
;MLSGTILGVPLALLAGVLASLAAIIVIERVAPSDACWNHLNDDLAEDIGHTLVTLIVVGGIVVPATLAGGAVLHGAMGASPWPVSLPLAIQVLFALLAAELGPYWVHRLQHRVPLLWRFHSVHHSAPRLCWFNTYRFHFVDLALVTVPRFGVLVLLGIPHAVAI
;
A
#
# COMPACT_ATOMS: atom_id res chain seq x y z
N MET A 1 5.12 30.73 -8.91
CA MET A 1 6.31 29.96 -8.46
C MET A 1 5.87 28.65 -7.76
N LEU A 2 5.14 27.75 -8.45
CA LEU A 2 4.57 26.52 -7.85
C LEU A 2 4.99 25.24 -8.61
N SER A 3 6.09 25.28 -9.36
CA SER A 3 6.50 24.14 -10.21
C SER A 3 7.53 23.21 -9.55
N GLY A 4 8.15 23.59 -8.43
CA GLY A 4 9.29 22.85 -7.86
C GLY A 4 8.93 21.81 -6.81
N THR A 5 7.83 22.00 -6.08
CA THR A 5 7.46 21.17 -4.92
C THR A 5 6.69 19.92 -5.27
N ILE A 6 5.86 19.97 -6.34
CA ILE A 6 4.98 18.87 -6.75
C ILE A 6 5.78 17.66 -7.27
N LEU A 7 6.96 17.89 -7.88
CA LEU A 7 7.84 16.82 -8.34
C LEU A 7 8.80 16.31 -7.25
N GLY A 8 9.09 17.13 -6.23
CA GLY A 8 10.05 16.80 -5.18
C GLY A 8 9.54 15.72 -4.22
N VAL A 9 8.26 15.76 -3.84
CA VAL A 9 7.66 14.79 -2.93
C VAL A 9 7.56 13.38 -3.55
N PRO A 10 6.98 13.19 -4.75
CA PRO A 10 6.94 11.87 -5.38
C PRO A 10 8.35 11.29 -5.58
N LEU A 11 9.33 12.15 -5.88
CA LEU A 11 10.72 11.73 -6.02
C LEU A 11 11.35 11.32 -4.68
N ALA A 12 11.08 12.04 -3.59
CA ALA A 12 11.58 11.70 -2.26
C ALA A 12 10.96 10.41 -1.73
N LEU A 13 9.65 10.19 -1.94
CA LEU A 13 8.98 8.94 -1.60
C LEU A 13 9.53 7.78 -2.44
N LEU A 14 9.68 7.97 -3.75
CA LEU A 14 10.29 6.98 -4.63
C LEU A 14 11.72 6.66 -4.21
N ALA A 15 12.53 7.68 -3.93
CA ALA A 15 13.90 7.51 -3.43
C ALA A 15 13.93 6.77 -2.10
N GLY A 16 13.00 7.07 -1.18
CA GLY A 16 12.87 6.36 0.09
C GLY A 16 12.51 4.89 -0.09
N VAL A 17 11.57 4.57 -1.00
CA VAL A 17 11.21 3.19 -1.34
C VAL A 17 12.39 2.45 -1.96
N LEU A 18 13.06 3.06 -2.93
CA LEU A 18 14.24 2.47 -3.58
C LEU A 18 15.39 2.27 -2.60
N ALA A 19 15.64 3.23 -1.71
CA ALA A 19 16.65 3.12 -0.66
C ALA A 19 16.31 2.00 0.34
N SER A 20 15.05 1.86 0.73
CA SER A 20 14.60 0.77 1.61
C SER A 20 14.75 -0.59 0.95
N LEU A 21 14.37 -0.71 -0.33
CA LEU A 21 14.56 -1.94 -1.10
C LEU A 21 16.06 -2.29 -1.24
N ALA A 22 16.90 -1.31 -1.57
CA ALA A 22 18.34 -1.50 -1.64
C ALA A 22 18.92 -1.94 -0.29
N ALA A 23 18.47 -1.33 0.81
CA ALA A 23 18.89 -1.71 2.15
C ALA A 23 18.47 -3.15 2.50
N ILE A 24 17.23 -3.55 2.20
CA ILE A 24 16.75 -4.92 2.42
C ILE A 24 17.58 -5.91 1.60
N ILE A 25 17.82 -5.63 0.33
CA ILE A 25 18.65 -6.49 -0.54
C ILE A 25 20.07 -6.62 0.02
N VAL A 26 20.69 -5.52 0.46
CA VAL A 26 22.05 -5.55 1.03
C VAL A 26 22.07 -6.36 2.33
N ILE A 27 21.10 -6.15 3.22
CA ILE A 27 20.99 -6.89 4.49
C ILE A 27 20.79 -8.39 4.22
N GLU A 28 19.90 -8.75 3.30
CA GLU A 28 19.65 -10.15 2.92
C GLU A 28 20.92 -10.81 2.36
N ARG A 29 21.71 -10.07 1.58
CA ARG A 29 22.97 -10.57 1.00
C ARG A 29 24.10 -10.73 2.02
N VAL A 30 24.23 -9.79 2.96
CA VAL A 30 25.36 -9.74 3.92
C VAL A 30 25.07 -10.53 5.19
N ALA A 31 23.82 -10.56 5.64
CA ALA A 31 23.39 -11.19 6.89
C ALA A 31 22.05 -11.95 6.71
N PRO A 32 22.00 -12.97 5.82
CA PRO A 32 20.79 -13.77 5.66
C PRO A 32 20.50 -14.57 6.93
N SER A 33 19.21 -14.70 7.28
CA SER A 33 18.80 -15.67 8.32
C SER A 33 19.07 -17.11 7.88
N ASP A 34 18.97 -17.37 6.58
CA ASP A 34 19.23 -18.67 5.96
C ASP A 34 19.96 -18.49 4.63
N ALA A 35 21.12 -19.13 4.46
CA ALA A 35 22.00 -18.89 3.30
C ALA A 35 21.32 -19.25 1.96
N CYS A 36 20.36 -20.17 1.97
CA CYS A 36 19.61 -20.59 0.79
C CYS A 36 18.66 -19.50 0.24
N TRP A 37 18.38 -18.44 1.00
CA TRP A 37 17.51 -17.34 0.57
C TRP A 37 18.18 -16.42 -0.46
N ASN A 38 19.50 -16.44 -0.55
CA ASN A 38 20.29 -15.61 -1.48
C ASN A 38 20.39 -16.14 -2.92
N HIS A 39 19.74 -17.26 -3.25
CA HIS A 39 19.70 -17.81 -4.60
C HIS A 39 18.41 -17.41 -5.33
N LEU A 40 18.48 -17.04 -6.60
CA LEU A 40 17.28 -16.87 -7.43
C LEU A 40 16.65 -18.25 -7.64
N ASN A 41 15.35 -18.39 -7.34
CA ASN A 41 14.64 -19.67 -7.35
C ASN A 41 13.68 -19.78 -8.54
N ASP A 42 13.17 -21.00 -8.72
CA ASP A 42 12.18 -21.37 -9.73
C ASP A 42 10.85 -20.58 -9.63
N ASP A 43 10.54 -20.00 -8.46
CA ASP A 43 9.29 -19.27 -8.22
C ASP A 43 9.32 -17.80 -8.70
N LEU A 44 10.47 -17.30 -9.18
CA LEU A 44 10.63 -15.87 -9.53
C LEU A 44 9.63 -15.42 -10.60
N ALA A 45 9.37 -16.26 -11.60
CA ALA A 45 8.43 -15.93 -12.67
C ALA A 45 6.99 -15.82 -12.14
N GLU A 46 6.62 -16.66 -11.18
CA GLU A 46 5.31 -16.63 -10.53
C GLU A 46 5.17 -15.38 -9.64
N ASP A 47 6.18 -15.07 -8.83
CA ASP A 47 6.18 -13.86 -8.00
C ASP A 47 6.11 -12.59 -8.86
N ILE A 48 6.83 -12.54 -9.98
CA ILE A 48 6.75 -11.43 -10.95
C ILE A 48 5.35 -11.37 -11.55
N GLY A 49 4.78 -12.50 -11.97
CA GLY A 49 3.44 -12.57 -12.53
C GLY A 49 2.38 -12.03 -11.57
N HIS A 50 2.39 -12.48 -10.32
CA HIS A 50 1.51 -11.99 -9.26
C HIS A 50 1.69 -10.49 -9.02
N THR A 51 2.94 -10.03 -8.95
CA THR A 51 3.26 -8.61 -8.72
C THR A 51 2.75 -7.75 -9.86
N LEU A 52 3.02 -8.12 -11.12
CA LEU A 52 2.60 -7.35 -12.30
C LEU A 52 1.08 -7.29 -12.43
N VAL A 53 0.39 -8.43 -12.33
CA VAL A 53 -1.08 -8.45 -12.39
C VAL A 53 -1.68 -7.60 -11.28
N THR A 54 -1.14 -7.73 -10.06
CA THR A 54 -1.60 -6.96 -8.91
C THR A 54 -1.35 -5.46 -9.10
N LEU A 55 -0.18 -5.05 -9.60
CA LEU A 55 0.12 -3.65 -9.88
C LEU A 55 -0.79 -3.07 -10.96
N ILE A 56 -1.03 -3.81 -12.05
CA ILE A 56 -1.89 -3.35 -13.14
C ILE A 56 -3.33 -3.20 -12.66
N VAL A 57 -3.87 -4.22 -11.98
CA VAL A 57 -5.27 -4.19 -11.52
C VAL A 57 -5.45 -3.17 -10.39
N VAL A 58 -4.62 -3.25 -9.34
CA VAL A 58 -4.82 -2.41 -8.16
C VAL A 58 -4.35 -0.98 -8.43
N GLY A 59 -3.15 -0.80 -8.97
CA GLY A 59 -2.63 0.52 -9.29
C GLY A 59 -3.34 1.18 -10.47
N GLY A 60 -3.67 0.42 -11.52
CA GLY A 60 -4.31 0.96 -12.73
C GLY A 60 -5.83 1.12 -12.65
N ILE A 61 -6.52 0.34 -11.80
CA ILE A 61 -7.99 0.34 -11.74
C ILE A 61 -8.49 0.65 -10.33
N VAL A 62 -8.10 -0.13 -9.32
CA VAL A 62 -8.71 -0.04 -7.98
C VAL A 62 -8.38 1.29 -7.30
N VAL A 63 -7.14 1.75 -7.33
CA VAL A 63 -6.73 3.03 -6.74
C VAL A 63 -7.46 4.19 -7.43
N PRO A 64 -7.38 4.38 -8.77
CA PRO A 64 -8.12 5.45 -9.44
C PRO A 64 -9.63 5.41 -9.17
N ALA A 65 -10.25 4.23 -9.22
CA ALA A 65 -11.67 4.07 -8.93
C ALA A 65 -12.03 4.45 -7.49
N THR A 66 -11.18 4.07 -6.52
CA THR A 66 -11.37 4.42 -5.11
C THR A 66 -11.26 5.92 -4.90
N LEU A 67 -10.26 6.57 -5.50
CA LEU A 67 -10.06 8.02 -5.40
C LEU A 67 -11.22 8.78 -6.08
N ALA A 68 -11.60 8.39 -7.29
CA ALA A 68 -12.69 9.03 -8.03
C ALA A 68 -14.05 8.84 -7.34
N GLY A 69 -14.39 7.61 -6.95
CA GLY A 69 -15.64 7.31 -6.25
C GLY A 69 -15.69 7.97 -4.87
N GLY A 70 -14.59 7.94 -4.13
CA GLY A 70 -14.46 8.62 -2.85
C GLY A 70 -14.67 10.13 -2.98
N ALA A 71 -14.13 10.77 -4.03
CA ALA A 71 -14.29 12.20 -4.26
C ALA A 71 -15.74 12.58 -4.57
N VAL A 72 -16.45 11.76 -5.36
CA VAL A 72 -17.89 11.94 -5.62
C VAL A 72 -18.70 11.84 -4.33
N LEU A 73 -18.45 10.82 -3.52
CA LEU A 73 -19.13 10.62 -2.24
C LEU A 73 -18.83 11.75 -1.25
N HIS A 74 -17.58 12.19 -1.16
CA HIS A 74 -17.17 13.32 -0.34
C HIS A 74 -17.90 14.61 -0.75
N GLY A 75 -17.96 14.90 -2.07
CA GLY A 75 -18.68 16.06 -2.59
C GLY A 75 -20.18 16.06 -2.22
N ALA A 76 -20.79 14.89 -2.08
CA ALA A 76 -22.18 14.75 -1.64
C ALA A 76 -22.40 15.01 -0.14
N MET A 77 -21.34 15.03 0.68
CA MET A 77 -21.44 15.28 2.13
C MET A 77 -21.64 16.76 2.48
N GLY A 78 -21.39 17.68 1.54
CA GLY A 78 -21.59 19.13 1.70
C GLY A 78 -20.57 19.84 2.60
N ALA A 79 -19.90 19.12 3.51
CA ALA A 79 -18.79 19.63 4.32
C ALA A 79 -17.73 18.56 4.53
N SER A 80 -16.46 18.98 4.56
CA SER A 80 -15.35 18.06 4.85
C SER A 80 -15.24 17.79 6.34
N PRO A 81 -15.22 16.52 6.78
CA PRO A 81 -14.98 16.17 8.17
C PRO A 81 -13.48 16.25 8.56
N TRP A 82 -12.58 16.63 7.65
CA TRP A 82 -11.15 16.73 7.94
C TRP A 82 -10.86 17.82 8.99
N PRO A 83 -10.00 17.56 10.00
CA PRO A 83 -9.70 18.52 11.06
C PRO A 83 -8.66 19.57 10.62
N VAL A 84 -9.03 20.44 9.68
CA VAL A 84 -8.12 21.44 9.06
C VAL A 84 -7.55 22.47 10.04
N SER A 85 -8.17 22.66 11.20
CA SER A 85 -7.72 23.60 12.24
C SER A 85 -6.57 23.06 13.09
N LEU A 86 -6.27 21.76 13.02
CA LEU A 86 -5.17 21.16 13.78
C LEU A 86 -3.81 21.47 13.12
N PRO A 87 -2.71 21.52 13.90
CA PRO A 87 -1.36 21.60 13.35
C PRO A 87 -1.08 20.50 12.32
N LEU A 88 -0.29 20.81 11.28
CA LEU A 88 0.02 19.89 10.19
C LEU A 88 0.53 18.53 10.69
N ALA A 89 1.41 18.51 11.69
CA ALA A 89 1.93 17.27 12.26
C ALA A 89 0.83 16.36 12.83
N ILE A 90 -0.21 16.94 13.44
CA ILE A 90 -1.36 16.19 13.97
C ILE A 90 -2.24 15.69 12.82
N GLN A 91 -2.41 16.48 11.75
CA GLN A 91 -3.12 16.03 10.56
C GLN A 91 -2.42 14.86 9.86
N VAL A 92 -1.09 14.88 9.77
CA VAL A 92 -0.29 13.77 9.23
C VAL A 92 -0.44 12.53 10.11
N LEU A 93 -0.33 12.66 11.43
CA LEU A 93 -0.55 11.54 12.36
C LEU A 93 -1.97 10.97 12.22
N PHE A 94 -2.98 11.83 12.13
CA PHE A 94 -4.36 11.42 11.90
C PHE A 94 -4.51 10.68 10.55
N ALA A 95 -3.89 11.18 9.48
CA ALA A 95 -3.90 10.52 8.18
C ALA A 95 -3.26 9.12 8.24
N LEU A 96 -2.11 8.98 8.90
CA LEU A 96 -1.45 7.69 9.09
C LEU A 96 -2.36 6.71 9.84
N LEU A 97 -2.96 7.13 10.95
CA LEU A 97 -3.86 6.28 11.73
C LEU A 97 -5.12 5.89 10.93
N ALA A 98 -5.74 6.85 10.25
CA ALA A 98 -6.91 6.60 9.42
C ALA A 98 -6.60 5.62 8.28
N ALA A 99 -5.47 5.80 7.60
CA ALA A 99 -5.03 4.95 6.50
C ALA A 99 -4.79 3.48 6.93
N GLU A 100 -4.39 3.23 8.17
CA GLU A 100 -4.06 1.88 8.65
C GLU A 100 -5.23 1.15 9.32
N LEU A 101 -6.24 1.86 9.84
CA LEU A 101 -7.32 1.22 10.60
C LEU A 101 -8.14 0.22 9.76
N GLY A 102 -8.47 0.60 8.52
CA GLY A 102 -9.18 -0.28 7.58
C GLY A 102 -8.37 -1.52 7.19
N PRO A 103 -7.16 -1.36 6.64
CA PRO A 103 -6.21 -2.44 6.39
C PRO A 103 -6.03 -3.41 7.57
N TYR A 104 -5.88 -2.89 8.79
CA TYR A 104 -5.74 -3.71 9.99
C TYR A 104 -6.91 -4.68 10.16
N TRP A 105 -8.15 -4.18 10.06
CA TRP A 105 -9.33 -5.03 10.20
C TRP A 105 -9.50 -6.00 9.05
N VAL A 106 -9.22 -5.58 7.81
CA VAL A 106 -9.24 -6.46 6.64
C VAL A 106 -8.26 -7.62 6.83
N HIS A 107 -7.01 -7.32 7.22
CA HIS A 107 -6.01 -8.34 7.48
C HIS A 107 -6.46 -9.30 8.59
N ARG A 108 -7.00 -8.77 9.69
CA ARG A 108 -7.55 -9.61 10.77
C ARG A 108 -8.69 -10.50 10.29
N LEU A 109 -9.57 -10.01 9.42
CA LEU A 109 -10.66 -10.78 8.84
C LEU A 109 -10.15 -11.83 7.85
N GLN A 110 -9.09 -11.54 7.10
CA GLN A 110 -8.45 -12.50 6.20
C GLN A 110 -7.91 -13.73 6.94
N HIS A 111 -7.41 -13.56 8.16
CA HIS A 111 -6.99 -14.66 9.04
C HIS A 111 -8.13 -15.38 9.77
N ARG A 112 -9.37 -14.88 9.69
CA ARG A 112 -10.51 -15.43 10.44
C ARG A 112 -11.64 -15.97 9.57
N VAL A 113 -11.82 -15.42 8.38
CA VAL A 113 -12.93 -15.75 7.47
C VAL A 113 -12.39 -16.64 6.36
N PRO A 114 -12.85 -17.92 6.24
CA PRO A 114 -12.30 -18.86 5.27
C PRO A 114 -12.32 -18.38 3.82
N LEU A 115 -13.35 -17.63 3.42
CA LEU A 115 -13.44 -17.06 2.08
C LEU A 115 -12.31 -16.05 1.81
N LEU A 116 -12.04 -15.15 2.76
CA LEU A 116 -10.99 -14.15 2.63
C LEU A 116 -9.59 -14.78 2.68
N TRP A 117 -9.44 -15.82 3.51
CA TRP A 117 -8.21 -16.61 3.58
C TRP A 117 -7.83 -17.22 2.24
N ARG A 118 -8.78 -17.63 1.39
CA ARG A 118 -8.45 -18.20 0.06
C ARG A 118 -7.61 -17.25 -0.79
N PHE A 119 -7.85 -15.94 -0.70
CA PHE A 119 -7.05 -14.94 -1.39
C PHE A 119 -5.77 -14.63 -0.63
N HIS A 120 -5.87 -14.44 0.68
CA HIS A 120 -4.74 -14.05 1.53
C HIS A 120 -3.69 -15.16 1.67
N SER A 121 -4.07 -16.42 1.52
CA SER A 121 -3.16 -17.56 1.57
C SER A 121 -2.10 -17.53 0.46
N VAL A 122 -2.34 -16.83 -0.66
CA VAL A 122 -1.33 -16.61 -1.71
C VAL A 122 -0.16 -15.79 -1.18
N HIS A 123 -0.42 -14.82 -0.30
CA HIS A 123 0.62 -14.06 0.38
C HIS A 123 1.40 -14.93 1.38
N HIS A 124 0.69 -15.81 2.10
CA HIS A 124 1.31 -16.76 3.04
C HIS A 124 1.89 -18.01 2.39
N SER A 125 1.79 -18.18 1.06
CA SER A 125 2.28 -19.37 0.37
C SER A 125 3.75 -19.26 -0.05
N ALA A 126 4.42 -18.14 0.26
CA ALA A 126 5.82 -17.96 -0.08
C ALA A 126 6.67 -19.05 0.60
N PRO A 127 7.43 -19.87 -0.14
CA PRO A 127 8.19 -21.00 0.42
C PRO A 127 9.40 -20.57 1.27
N ARG A 128 9.79 -19.30 1.17
CA ARG A 128 10.89 -18.67 1.89
C ARG A 128 10.60 -17.18 2.04
N LEU A 129 11.43 -16.43 2.75
CA LEU A 129 11.35 -14.96 2.81
C LEU A 129 12.48 -14.37 1.98
N CYS A 130 12.16 -13.54 0.99
CA CYS A 130 13.14 -12.76 0.23
C CYS A 130 12.61 -11.35 -0.02
N TRP A 131 13.50 -10.43 -0.41
CA TRP A 131 13.13 -9.03 -0.66
C TRP A 131 11.97 -8.83 -1.64
N PHE A 132 11.72 -9.79 -2.54
CA PHE A 132 10.74 -9.66 -3.62
C PHE A 132 9.39 -10.32 -3.32
N ASN A 133 9.37 -11.44 -2.62
CA ASN A 133 8.13 -12.20 -2.45
C ASN A 133 7.13 -11.56 -1.47
N THR A 134 7.52 -10.50 -0.78
CA THR A 134 6.58 -9.61 -0.07
C THR A 134 5.46 -9.12 -1.00
N TYR A 135 5.72 -8.98 -2.30
CA TYR A 135 4.75 -8.51 -3.30
C TYR A 135 3.90 -9.62 -3.93
N ARG A 136 4.05 -10.88 -3.46
CA ARG A 136 3.21 -12.00 -3.89
C ARG A 136 1.81 -11.84 -3.28
N PHE A 137 0.95 -11.13 -4.00
CA PHE A 137 -0.44 -10.95 -3.61
C PHE A 137 -1.38 -11.49 -4.69
N HIS A 138 -2.56 -11.90 -4.25
CA HIS A 138 -3.72 -11.96 -5.14
C HIS A 138 -4.27 -10.53 -5.29
N PHE A 139 -4.63 -10.10 -6.50
CA PHE A 139 -5.13 -8.72 -6.70
C PHE A 139 -6.37 -8.39 -5.84
N VAL A 140 -7.25 -9.36 -5.59
CA VAL A 140 -8.38 -9.22 -4.64
C VAL A 140 -7.89 -8.95 -3.21
N ASP A 141 -6.84 -9.63 -2.77
CA ASP A 141 -6.27 -9.45 -1.44
C ASP A 141 -5.81 -7.99 -1.27
N LEU A 142 -5.02 -7.50 -2.22
CA LEU A 142 -4.53 -6.13 -2.18
C LEU A 142 -5.65 -5.10 -2.41
N ALA A 143 -6.66 -5.39 -3.24
CA ALA A 143 -7.82 -4.52 -3.42
C ALA A 143 -8.62 -4.33 -2.12
N LEU A 144 -8.88 -5.42 -1.38
CA LEU A 144 -9.59 -5.39 -0.10
C LEU A 144 -8.87 -4.52 0.93
N VAL A 145 -7.54 -4.49 0.91
CA VAL A 145 -6.72 -3.64 1.79
C VAL A 145 -6.67 -2.19 1.28
N THR A 146 -6.56 -2.00 -0.03
CA THR A 146 -6.35 -0.70 -0.69
C THR A 146 -7.58 0.20 -0.62
N VAL A 147 -8.76 -0.36 -0.86
CA VAL A 147 -10.02 0.40 -0.87
C VAL A 147 -10.27 1.13 0.45
N PRO A 148 -10.25 0.48 1.64
CA PRO A 148 -10.46 1.19 2.89
C PRO A 148 -9.29 2.11 3.26
N ARG A 149 -8.06 1.80 2.85
CA ARG A 149 -6.88 2.67 3.06
C ARG A 149 -7.04 4.04 2.41
N PHE A 150 -7.33 4.08 1.11
CA PHE A 150 -7.48 5.34 0.39
C PHE A 150 -8.89 5.91 0.49
N GLY A 151 -9.89 5.04 0.51
CA GLY A 151 -11.30 5.41 0.59
C GLY A 151 -11.58 6.23 1.83
N VAL A 152 -11.08 5.84 3.01
CA VAL A 152 -11.28 6.63 4.23
C VAL A 152 -10.65 8.02 4.13
N LEU A 153 -9.44 8.14 3.59
CA LEU A 153 -8.75 9.43 3.46
C LEU A 153 -9.47 10.38 2.51
N VAL A 154 -9.91 9.87 1.36
CA VAL A 154 -10.64 10.68 0.38
C VAL A 154 -12.02 11.05 0.89
N LEU A 155 -12.75 10.12 1.50
CA LEU A 155 -14.05 10.41 2.12
C LEU A 155 -13.93 11.46 3.23
N LEU A 156 -12.85 11.40 4.01
CA LEU A 156 -12.59 12.41 5.04
C LEU A 156 -12.16 13.76 4.46
N GLY A 157 -11.80 13.84 3.18
CA GLY A 157 -11.39 15.08 2.52
C GLY A 157 -9.97 15.50 2.84
N ILE A 158 -9.02 14.54 2.83
CA ILE A 158 -7.60 14.82 3.06
C ILE A 158 -7.09 16.00 2.20
N PRO A 159 -6.54 17.07 2.80
CA PRO A 159 -5.97 18.19 2.05
C PRO A 159 -4.71 17.78 1.31
N HIS A 160 -4.47 18.40 0.15
CA HIS A 160 -3.25 18.18 -0.63
C HIS A 160 -1.97 18.39 0.18
N ALA A 161 -1.95 19.34 1.12
CA ALA A 161 -0.79 19.60 1.99
C ALA A 161 -0.44 18.46 2.97
N VAL A 162 -1.37 17.52 3.21
CA VAL A 162 -1.15 16.33 4.04
C VAL A 162 -0.86 15.10 3.18
N ALA A 163 -1.37 15.08 1.94
CA ALA A 163 -1.20 13.98 0.99
C ALA A 163 0.16 13.98 0.27
N ILE A 164 0.96 15.05 0.43
CA ILE A 164 2.31 15.21 -0.12
C ILE A 164 3.33 15.26 1.01
#